data_AF-A0A239SPM3-F1
#
_entry.id   AF-A0A239SPM3-F1
#
_cell.length_a   1.000
_cell.length_b   1.000
_cell.length_c   1.000
_cell.angle_alpha   90.00
_cell.angle_beta   90.00
_cell.angle_gamma   90.00
#
_symmetry.space_group_name_H-M   'P 1'
#
loop_
_entity.id
_entity.type
_entity.pdbx_description
1 polymer ?
#
loop_
_entity_poly.entity_id
_entity_poly.type
_entity_poly.pdbx_seq_one_letter_code
_entity_poly.pdbx_strand_id
1 'polypeptide(L)'
;MQRPALVTVIGYLQFIAAITSVQMFQEPLVGKVAIFPGSWLSVHAQWNYLAYSVLLNLITGFSILRGYRFAPWLLAMANFAGFSLMIPSFSQTTSLSLLSAAYSVVTVAPLFLAPSAKQYFRVRRTVRAKFSVRDILSTLLQILAAFTIHRQLIGGFTHVFEPWAAGVAIVFVSGFAILIGSLIRWRFWHACSDFAITLVTAGIFSGYMLLVSASVWPANPDGQLFERLQIVAINFLLLVAGIGLARLSTRRIGVARAAMPTN
;
A
#
# COMPACT_ATOMS: atom_id res chain seq x y z
N MET A 1 -19.89 7.01 -10.42
CA MET A 1 -18.47 7.17 -10.81
C MET A 1 -17.64 6.00 -10.30
N GLN A 2 -16.84 5.42 -11.21
CA GLN A 2 -15.91 4.33 -10.94
C GLN A 2 -14.71 4.84 -10.13
N ARG A 3 -14.19 4.01 -9.21
CA ARG A 3 -13.03 4.35 -8.38
C ARG A 3 -11.76 4.29 -9.24
N PRO A 4 -10.90 5.33 -9.25
CA PRO A 4 -9.63 5.28 -9.97
C PRO A 4 -8.71 4.20 -9.40
N ALA A 5 -7.94 3.54 -10.27
CA ALA A 5 -6.97 2.52 -9.88
C ALA A 5 -5.96 3.06 -8.86
N LEU A 6 -5.43 4.26 -9.12
CA LEU A 6 -4.46 4.94 -8.25
C LEU A 6 -4.98 5.20 -6.83
N VAL A 7 -6.25 5.60 -6.68
CA VAL A 7 -6.90 5.78 -5.36
C VAL A 7 -6.97 4.46 -4.61
N THR A 8 -7.15 3.36 -5.34
CA THR A 8 -7.19 2.03 -4.75
C THR A 8 -5.79 1.60 -4.28
N VAL A 9 -4.77 1.76 -5.12
CA VAL A 9 -3.36 1.48 -4.75
C VAL A 9 -2.98 2.22 -3.47
N ILE A 10 -3.27 3.52 -3.39
CA ILE A 10 -2.94 4.34 -2.22
C ILE A 10 -3.70 3.87 -0.98
N GLY A 11 -4.98 3.53 -1.11
CA GLY A 11 -5.75 2.97 0.01
C GLY A 11 -5.18 1.65 0.53
N TYR A 12 -4.71 0.77 -0.36
CA TYR A 12 -4.05 -0.48 0.03
C TYR A 12 -2.71 -0.22 0.73
N LEU A 13 -1.91 0.72 0.22
CA LEU A 13 -0.65 1.11 0.86
C LEU A 13 -0.87 1.59 2.31
N GLN A 14 -1.98 2.29 2.60
CA GLN A 14 -2.32 2.67 3.98
C GLN A 14 -2.62 1.47 4.88
N PHE A 15 -3.32 0.45 4.37
CA PHE A 15 -3.55 -0.77 5.14
C PHE A 15 -2.26 -1.54 5.40
N ILE A 16 -1.38 -1.62 4.40
CA ILE A 16 -0.05 -2.24 4.56
C ILE A 16 0.76 -1.47 5.61
N ALA A 17 0.76 -0.13 5.57
CA ALA A 17 1.45 0.71 6.55
C ALA A 17 0.90 0.52 7.98
N ALA A 18 -0.43 0.38 8.13
CA ALA A 18 -1.06 0.06 9.41
C ALA A 18 -0.60 -1.29 9.95
N ILE A 19 -0.56 -2.33 9.10
CA ILE A 19 -0.14 -3.68 9.50
C ILE A 19 1.36 -3.70 9.84
N THR A 20 2.18 -2.99 9.07
CA THR A 20 3.61 -2.79 9.37
C THR A 20 3.80 -2.19 10.76
N SER A 21 3.02 -1.15 11.08
CA SER A 21 3.07 -0.48 12.38
C SER A 21 2.61 -1.40 13.52
N VAL A 22 1.58 -2.23 13.30
CA VAL A 22 1.13 -3.23 14.28
C VAL A 22 2.21 -4.27 14.56
N GLN A 23 2.93 -4.74 13.54
CA GLN A 23 3.98 -5.74 13.73
C GLN A 23 5.16 -5.22 14.56
N MET A 24 5.50 -3.93 14.48
CA MET A 24 6.55 -3.36 15.32
C MET A 24 6.23 -3.48 16.82
N PHE A 25 4.95 -3.58 17.21
CA PHE A 25 4.56 -3.83 18.61
C PHE A 25 4.76 -5.28 19.06
N GLN A 26 5.10 -6.20 18.16
CA GLN A 26 5.37 -7.60 18.50
C GLN A 26 6.84 -7.84 18.88
N GLU A 27 7.72 -6.85 18.71
CA GLU A 27 9.13 -6.98 19.07
C GLU A 27 9.35 -6.87 20.60
N PRO A 28 10.36 -7.55 21.17
CA PRO A 28 10.61 -7.51 22.62
C PRO A 28 11.08 -6.14 23.16
N LEU A 29 11.32 -5.17 22.27
CA LEU A 29 11.94 -3.88 22.56
C LEU A 29 10.95 -2.69 22.54
N VAL A 30 9.63 -2.96 22.48
CA VAL A 30 8.59 -1.92 22.54
C VAL A 30 8.81 -0.99 23.73
N GLY A 31 8.79 0.32 23.48
CA GLY A 31 8.93 1.36 24.50
C GLY A 31 10.36 1.53 25.04
N LYS A 32 11.30 0.65 24.67
CA LYS A 32 12.68 0.67 25.15
C LYS A 32 13.67 1.23 24.14
N VAL A 33 13.41 1.02 22.85
CA VAL A 33 14.28 1.47 21.75
C VAL A 33 13.55 2.51 20.89
N ALA A 34 14.29 3.51 20.41
CA ALA A 34 13.75 4.51 19.49
C ALA A 34 13.38 3.86 18.15
N ILE A 35 12.18 4.15 17.65
CA ILE A 35 11.73 3.71 16.32
C ILE A 35 12.50 4.48 15.24
N PHE A 36 12.75 5.77 15.49
CA PHE A 36 13.50 6.66 14.62
C PHE A 36 14.78 7.11 15.33
N PRO A 37 15.92 6.45 15.07
CA PRO A 37 17.20 6.84 15.63
C PRO A 37 17.54 8.30 15.25
N GLY A 38 17.88 9.12 16.24
CA GLY A 38 18.21 10.54 16.03
C GLY A 38 17.00 11.48 15.91
N SER A 39 15.78 11.00 16.12
CA SER A 39 14.60 11.87 16.27
C SER A 39 14.71 12.73 17.54
N TRP A 40 14.16 13.94 17.47
CA TRP A 40 14.09 14.87 18.59
C TRP A 40 13.04 14.47 19.65
N LEU A 41 12.19 13.48 19.37
CA LEU A 41 11.19 12.97 20.29
C LEU A 41 11.70 11.86 21.19
N SER A 42 11.17 11.81 22.41
CA SER A 42 11.43 10.71 23.34
C SER A 42 10.95 9.37 22.78
N VAL A 43 11.60 8.28 23.19
CA VAL A 43 11.24 6.91 22.80
C VAL A 43 9.75 6.64 23.03
N HIS A 44 9.23 6.99 24.21
CA HIS A 44 7.82 6.81 24.53
C HIS A 44 6.89 7.61 23.60
N ALA A 45 7.23 8.85 23.26
CA ALA A 45 6.44 9.66 22.34
C ALA A 45 6.41 9.06 20.93
N GLN A 46 7.53 8.46 20.47
CA GLN A 46 7.59 7.76 19.18
C GLN A 46 6.66 6.53 19.15
N TRP A 47 6.67 5.70 20.21
CA TRP A 47 5.79 4.54 20.31
C TRP A 47 4.30 4.91 20.43
N ASN A 48 3.98 5.98 21.17
CA ASN A 48 2.63 6.52 21.23
C ASN A 48 2.18 7.03 19.85
N TYR A 49 3.04 7.74 19.14
CA TYR A 49 2.77 8.16 17.77
C TYR A 49 2.51 6.96 16.86
N LEU A 50 3.31 5.89 16.97
CA LEU A 50 3.12 4.69 16.16
C LEU A 50 1.75 4.04 16.41
N ALA A 51 1.28 4.04 17.67
CA ALA A 51 -0.05 3.54 18.01
C ALA A 51 -1.15 4.40 17.37
N TYR A 52 -1.02 5.73 17.42
CA TYR A 52 -1.95 6.64 16.74
C TYR A 52 -1.90 6.49 15.22
N SER A 53 -0.72 6.26 14.64
CA SER A 53 -0.56 6.11 13.20
C SER A 53 -1.24 4.84 12.67
N VAL A 54 -1.33 3.76 13.46
CA VAL A 54 -2.14 2.57 13.08
C VAL A 54 -3.58 2.96 12.82
N LEU A 55 -4.23 3.63 13.80
CA LEU A 55 -5.62 4.05 13.68
C LEU A 55 -5.79 5.05 12.52
N LEU A 56 -4.86 5.99 12.40
CA LEU A 56 -4.91 7.03 11.39
C LEU A 56 -4.76 6.44 9.98
N ASN A 57 -3.87 5.47 9.78
CA ASN A 57 -3.71 4.74 8.51
C ASN A 57 -4.95 3.91 8.16
N LEU A 58 -5.57 3.21 9.13
CA LEU A 58 -6.81 2.47 8.90
C LEU A 58 -7.97 3.39 8.49
N ILE A 59 -8.17 4.48 9.23
CA ILE A 59 -9.21 5.48 8.96
C ILE A 59 -8.95 6.14 7.60
N THR A 60 -7.69 6.48 7.30
CA THR A 60 -7.31 7.11 6.03
C THR A 60 -7.52 6.15 4.87
N GLY A 61 -7.04 4.91 4.95
CA GLY A 61 -7.25 3.88 3.94
C GLY A 61 -8.73 3.67 3.65
N PHE A 62 -9.55 3.46 4.68
CA PHE A 62 -11.00 3.35 4.53
C PHE A 62 -11.61 4.60 3.90
N SER A 63 -11.20 5.78 4.36
CA SER A 63 -11.76 7.05 3.90
C SER A 63 -11.41 7.34 2.43
N ILE A 64 -10.19 7.00 2.00
CA ILE A 64 -9.71 7.09 0.61
C ILE A 64 -10.55 6.16 -0.27
N LEU A 65 -10.68 4.89 0.11
CA LEU A 65 -11.44 3.91 -0.67
C LEU A 65 -12.93 4.28 -0.78
N ARG A 66 -13.49 4.97 0.22
CA ARG A 66 -14.88 5.44 0.22
C ARG A 66 -15.09 6.76 -0.51
N GLY A 67 -14.01 7.49 -0.82
CA GLY A 67 -14.07 8.77 -1.50
C GLY A 67 -14.58 9.91 -0.62
N TYR A 68 -14.21 9.90 0.67
CA TYR A 68 -14.49 11.04 1.54
C TYR A 68 -13.62 12.24 1.15
N ARG A 69 -14.22 13.43 1.11
CA ARG A 69 -13.54 14.68 0.71
C ARG A 69 -12.35 15.05 1.59
N PHE A 70 -12.39 14.68 2.87
CA PHE A 70 -11.29 14.95 3.81
C PHE A 70 -10.15 13.93 3.70
N ALA A 71 -10.35 12.80 3.02
CA ALA A 71 -9.38 11.70 3.02
C ALA A 71 -8.00 12.07 2.44
N PRO A 72 -7.90 12.83 1.31
CA PRO A 72 -6.61 13.29 0.79
C PRO A 72 -5.88 14.22 1.76
N TRP A 73 -6.63 15.07 2.47
CA TRP A 73 -6.08 15.98 3.48
C TRP A 73 -5.59 15.22 4.71
N LEU A 74 -6.38 14.25 5.18
CA LEU A 74 -5.98 13.39 6.28
C LEU A 74 -4.69 12.63 5.96
N LEU A 75 -4.56 12.10 4.73
CA LEU A 75 -3.32 11.47 4.26
C LEU A 75 -2.14 12.45 4.23
N ALA A 76 -2.34 13.66 3.73
CA ALA A 76 -1.29 14.69 3.68
C ALA A 76 -0.81 15.05 5.10
N MET A 77 -1.73 15.24 6.04
CA MET A 77 -1.41 15.53 7.44
C MET A 77 -0.69 14.35 8.11
N ALA A 78 -1.12 13.11 7.85
CA ALA A 78 -0.45 11.90 8.34
C ALA A 78 1.01 11.80 7.89
N ASN A 79 1.25 12.03 6.59
CA ASN A 79 2.59 11.99 6.01
C ASN A 79 3.46 13.14 6.53
N PHE A 80 2.90 14.35 6.64
CA PHE A 80 3.62 15.49 7.18
C PHE A 80 4.00 15.28 8.65
N ALA A 81 3.06 14.77 9.46
CA ALA A 81 3.33 14.38 10.83
C ALA A 81 4.45 13.34 10.88
N GLY A 82 4.36 12.24 10.12
CA GLY A 82 5.40 11.21 10.08
C GLY A 82 6.77 11.74 9.67
N PHE A 83 6.81 12.59 8.63
CA PHE A 83 8.05 13.23 8.19
C PHE A 83 8.68 14.09 9.29
N SER A 84 7.89 14.89 10.01
CA SER A 84 8.40 15.76 11.08
C SER A 84 9.10 15.02 12.23
N LEU A 85 8.75 13.75 12.45
CA LEU A 85 9.39 12.88 13.46
C LEU A 85 10.68 12.25 12.94
N MET A 86 10.78 12.08 11.62
CA MET A 86 11.92 11.49 10.94
C MET A 86 13.02 12.50 10.59
N ILE A 87 12.78 13.81 10.76
CA ILE A 87 13.82 14.83 10.57
C ILE A 87 14.97 14.53 11.55
N PRO A 88 16.14 14.11 11.06
CA PRO A 88 17.25 13.75 11.93
C PRO A 88 17.80 14.99 12.62
N SER A 89 18.15 14.86 13.90
CA SER A 89 19.00 15.85 14.57
C SER A 89 20.47 15.78 14.12
N PHE A 90 20.92 14.68 13.49
CA PHE A 90 22.30 14.48 13.04
C PHE A 90 22.44 13.72 11.71
N SER A 91 23.56 13.95 11.01
CA SER A 91 23.84 13.76 9.57
C SER A 91 23.85 12.33 8.99
N GLN A 92 23.49 11.28 9.73
CA GLN A 92 23.65 9.88 9.27
C GLN A 92 22.36 9.20 8.76
N THR A 93 21.18 9.82 8.91
CA THR A 93 19.88 9.23 8.48
C THR A 93 19.20 9.99 7.33
N THR A 94 19.97 10.75 6.55
CA THR A 94 19.48 11.56 5.43
C THR A 94 18.87 10.71 4.30
N SER A 95 19.37 9.49 4.07
CA SER A 95 18.85 8.58 3.04
C SER A 95 17.44 8.06 3.35
N LEU A 96 17.20 7.63 4.58
CA LEU A 96 15.88 7.14 5.04
C LEU A 96 14.83 8.27 5.06
N SER A 97 15.22 9.46 5.49
CA SER A 97 14.33 10.63 5.49
C SER A 97 13.97 11.07 4.07
N LEU A 98 14.93 11.04 3.13
CA LEU A 98 14.67 11.27 1.70
C LEU A 98 13.76 10.19 1.08
N LEU A 99 13.97 8.92 1.40
CA LEU A 99 13.12 7.81 0.93
C LEU A 99 11.68 7.92 1.46
N SER A 100 11.53 8.27 2.74
CA SER A 100 10.22 8.52 3.34
C SER A 100 9.52 9.72 2.69
N ALA A 101 10.24 10.82 2.47
CA ALA A 101 9.72 11.98 1.74
C ALA A 101 9.29 11.63 0.31
N ALA A 102 10.10 10.86 -0.41
CA ALA A 102 9.76 10.39 -1.76
C ALA A 102 8.49 9.52 -1.74
N TYR A 103 8.37 8.61 -0.79
CA TYR A 103 7.16 7.79 -0.61
C TYR A 103 5.92 8.65 -0.30
N SER A 104 6.05 9.65 0.57
CA SER A 104 4.98 10.61 0.87
C SER A 104 4.56 11.40 -0.37
N VAL A 105 5.51 11.86 -1.19
CA VAL A 105 5.20 12.56 -2.45
C VAL A 105 4.48 11.63 -3.43
N VAL A 106 4.96 10.41 -3.61
CA VAL A 106 4.37 9.42 -4.52
C VAL A 106 2.96 9.00 -4.10
N THR A 107 2.65 8.99 -2.80
CA THR A 107 1.32 8.64 -2.31
C THR A 107 0.36 9.83 -2.24
N VAL A 108 0.83 11.02 -1.87
CA VAL A 108 -0.01 12.20 -1.65
C VAL A 108 -0.23 12.96 -2.96
N ALA A 109 0.82 13.28 -3.71
CA ALA A 109 0.73 14.16 -4.88
C ALA A 109 -0.29 13.67 -5.91
N PRO A 110 -0.40 12.36 -6.23
CA PRO A 110 -1.38 11.90 -7.19
C PRO A 110 -2.84 12.08 -6.77
N LEU A 111 -3.16 12.10 -5.46
CA LEU A 111 -4.53 12.37 -5.01
C LEU A 111 -4.96 13.82 -5.28
N PHE A 112 -3.99 14.74 -5.31
CA PHE A 112 -4.20 16.17 -5.54
C PHE A 112 -3.95 16.60 -6.97
N LEU A 113 -3.12 15.89 -7.74
CA LEU A 113 -2.75 16.31 -9.10
C LEU A 113 -3.52 15.53 -10.17
N ALA A 114 -3.84 14.26 -9.96
CA ALA A 114 -4.51 13.45 -10.97
C ALA A 114 -5.97 13.90 -11.15
N PRO A 115 -6.41 14.23 -12.39
CA PRO A 115 -7.77 14.71 -12.64
C PRO A 115 -8.84 13.66 -12.27
N SER A 116 -8.53 12.38 -12.45
CA SER A 116 -9.40 11.27 -12.05
C SER A 116 -9.59 11.16 -10.53
N ALA A 117 -8.55 11.43 -9.74
CA ALA A 117 -8.63 11.47 -8.28
C ALA A 117 -9.42 12.69 -7.80
N LYS A 118 -9.14 13.89 -8.34
CA LYS A 118 -9.90 15.12 -8.04
C LYS A 118 -11.39 14.92 -8.25
N GLN A 119 -11.78 14.36 -9.40
CA GLN A 119 -13.17 14.11 -9.73
C GLN A 119 -13.81 13.10 -8.77
N TYR A 120 -13.08 12.04 -8.41
CA TYR A 120 -13.54 11.01 -7.49
C TYR A 120 -13.91 11.58 -6.10
N PHE A 121 -13.06 12.43 -5.52
CA PHE A 121 -13.30 13.03 -4.20
C PHE A 121 -14.31 14.18 -4.25
N ARG A 122 -14.52 14.83 -5.41
CA ARG A 122 -15.49 15.92 -5.56
C ARG A 122 -16.94 15.45 -5.50
N VAL A 123 -17.25 14.21 -5.90
CA VAL A 123 -18.62 13.70 -5.95
C VAL A 123 -19.23 13.53 -4.54
N ARG A 124 -20.37 14.19 -4.27
CA ARG A 124 -21.16 13.91 -3.07
C ARG A 124 -21.86 12.55 -3.23
N ARG A 125 -21.40 11.55 -2.48
CA ARG A 125 -22.08 10.25 -2.36
C ARG A 125 -23.08 10.28 -1.20
N THR A 126 -24.27 9.74 -1.41
CA THR A 126 -25.27 9.54 -0.35
C THR A 126 -24.75 8.56 0.71
N VAL A 127 -25.16 8.74 1.97
CA VAL A 127 -24.69 7.94 3.12
C VAL A 127 -24.96 6.44 2.92
N ARG A 128 -26.12 6.10 2.33
CA ARG A 128 -26.51 4.72 2.01
C ARG A 128 -25.55 4.03 1.02
N ALA A 129 -24.99 4.79 0.08
CA ALA A 129 -23.97 4.28 -0.86
C ALA A 129 -22.58 4.17 -0.23
N LYS A 130 -22.33 4.80 0.93
CA LYS A 130 -21.04 4.75 1.64
C LYS A 130 -20.95 3.62 2.66
N PHE A 131 -22.07 3.07 3.11
CA PHE A 131 -22.12 2.06 4.18
C PHE A 131 -22.88 0.78 3.79
N SER A 132 -22.86 0.41 2.50
CA SER A 132 -23.39 -0.90 2.09
C SER A 132 -22.58 -2.03 2.74
N VAL A 133 -23.27 -3.01 3.35
CA VAL A 133 -22.69 -4.22 3.96
C VAL A 133 -21.78 -4.95 2.97
N ARG A 134 -22.18 -5.04 1.70
CA ARG A 134 -21.40 -5.66 0.62
C ARG A 134 -20.05 -4.96 0.40
N ASP A 135 -20.04 -3.64 0.52
CA ASP A 135 -18.80 -2.89 0.36
C ASP A 135 -17.90 -2.98 1.58
N ILE A 136 -18.46 -3.11 2.79
CA ILE A 136 -17.70 -3.34 4.02
C ILE A 136 -17.01 -4.69 3.94
N LEU A 137 -17.75 -5.77 3.62
CA LEU A 137 -17.19 -7.11 3.42
C LEU A 137 -16.08 -7.13 2.39
N SER A 138 -16.28 -6.48 1.24
CA SER A 138 -15.21 -6.44 0.26
C SER A 138 -14.03 -5.57 0.71
N THR A 139 -14.23 -4.51 1.51
CA THR A 139 -13.10 -3.77 2.09
C THR A 139 -12.32 -4.64 3.09
N LEU A 140 -12.99 -5.48 3.88
CA LEU A 140 -12.34 -6.46 4.77
C LEU A 140 -11.51 -7.47 3.98
N LEU A 141 -12.01 -7.96 2.84
CA LEU A 141 -11.24 -8.84 1.95
C LEU A 141 -10.02 -8.12 1.33
N GLN A 142 -10.13 -6.82 1.07
CA GLN A 142 -8.99 -6.00 0.62
C GLN A 142 -7.93 -5.82 1.72
N ILE A 143 -8.36 -5.67 2.98
CA ILE A 143 -7.48 -5.66 4.15
C ILE A 143 -6.78 -7.03 4.31
N LEU A 144 -7.51 -8.13 4.13
CA LEU A 144 -6.94 -9.49 4.18
C LEU A 144 -5.88 -9.71 3.09
N ALA A 145 -6.13 -9.23 1.87
CA ALA A 145 -5.16 -9.25 0.78
C ALA A 145 -3.92 -8.40 1.11
N ALA A 146 -4.10 -7.20 1.66
CA ALA A 146 -3.00 -6.36 2.14
C ALA A 146 -2.18 -7.06 3.25
N PHE A 147 -2.84 -7.78 4.15
CA PHE A 147 -2.18 -8.57 5.20
C PHE A 147 -1.35 -9.72 4.63
N THR A 148 -1.85 -10.38 3.59
CA THR A 148 -1.11 -11.46 2.94
C THR A 148 0.11 -10.91 2.21
N ILE A 149 -0.04 -9.80 1.48
CA ILE A 149 1.09 -9.09 0.85
C ILE A 149 2.15 -8.74 1.88
N HIS A 150 1.72 -8.11 2.98
CA HIS A 150 2.60 -7.69 4.06
C HIS A 150 3.37 -8.86 4.67
N ARG A 151 2.67 -9.92 5.08
CA ARG A 151 3.27 -11.09 5.74
C ARG A 151 4.27 -11.80 4.84
N GLN A 152 3.94 -11.96 3.56
CA GLN A 152 4.81 -12.68 2.61
C GLN A 152 6.03 -11.86 2.21
N LEU A 153 5.88 -10.54 2.02
CA LEU A 153 7.01 -9.67 1.70
C LEU A 153 7.95 -9.53 2.90
N ILE A 154 7.44 -9.19 4.09
CA ILE A 154 8.29 -9.13 5.28
C ILE A 154 8.95 -10.48 5.56
N GLY A 155 8.20 -11.58 5.50
CA GLY A 155 8.75 -12.92 5.66
C GLY A 155 9.89 -13.24 4.67
N GLY A 156 9.79 -12.79 3.42
CA GLY A 156 10.85 -12.93 2.42
C GLY A 156 12.04 -11.97 2.58
N PHE A 157 11.87 -10.84 3.28
CA PHE A 157 12.96 -9.89 3.58
C PHE A 157 13.65 -10.16 4.93
N THR A 158 12.96 -10.76 5.90
CA THR A 158 13.47 -11.00 7.27
C THR A 158 13.86 -12.45 7.54
N HIS A 159 13.34 -13.40 6.76
CA HIS A 159 13.70 -14.81 6.85
C HIS A 159 14.20 -15.31 5.49
N VAL A 160 15.02 -16.37 5.48
CA VAL A 160 15.51 -17.06 4.27
C VAL A 160 14.35 -17.84 3.63
N PHE A 161 13.31 -17.12 3.23
CA PHE A 161 12.18 -17.66 2.49
C PHE A 161 12.48 -17.56 1.02
N GLU A 162 12.19 -18.64 0.29
CA GLU A 162 12.28 -18.64 -1.16
C GLU A 162 11.33 -17.56 -1.73
N PRO A 163 11.87 -16.51 -2.37
CA PRO A 163 11.07 -15.34 -2.70
C PRO A 163 10.04 -15.65 -3.81
N TRP A 164 10.23 -16.75 -4.56
CA TRP A 164 9.24 -17.28 -5.50
C TRP A 164 7.98 -17.80 -4.79
N ALA A 165 8.10 -18.45 -3.62
CA ALA A 165 6.97 -18.96 -2.84
C ALA A 165 6.14 -17.80 -2.27
N ALA A 166 6.80 -16.73 -1.84
CA ALA A 166 6.13 -15.48 -1.44
C ALA A 166 5.35 -14.86 -2.61
N GLY A 167 5.93 -14.83 -3.81
CA GLY A 167 5.26 -14.37 -5.03
C GLY A 167 4.01 -15.18 -5.37
N VAL A 168 4.09 -16.51 -5.30
CA VAL A 168 2.95 -17.42 -5.52
C VAL A 168 1.85 -17.19 -4.49
N ALA A 169 2.21 -17.06 -3.20
CA ALA A 169 1.24 -16.81 -2.13
C ALA A 169 0.54 -15.45 -2.30
N ILE A 170 1.26 -14.40 -2.71
CA ILE A 170 0.69 -13.08 -3.03
C ILE A 170 -0.33 -13.20 -4.16
N VAL A 171 0.03 -13.90 -5.25
CA VAL A 171 -0.84 -14.09 -6.42
C VAL A 171 -2.08 -14.91 -6.06
N PHE A 172 -1.92 -16.06 -5.41
CA PHE A 172 -3.01 -16.98 -5.13
C PHE A 172 -3.95 -16.46 -4.04
N VAL A 173 -3.44 -16.05 -2.87
CA VAL A 173 -4.28 -15.67 -1.73
C VAL A 173 -4.94 -14.32 -1.99
N SER A 174 -4.18 -13.33 -2.49
CA SER A 174 -4.75 -12.02 -2.81
C SER A 174 -5.69 -12.12 -4.02
N GLY A 175 -5.35 -12.94 -5.01
CA GLY A 175 -6.21 -13.22 -6.16
C GLY A 175 -7.54 -13.82 -5.73
N PHE A 176 -7.53 -14.84 -4.89
CA PHE A 176 -8.74 -15.49 -4.38
C PHE A 176 -9.59 -14.56 -3.52
N ALA A 177 -8.99 -13.79 -2.61
CA ALA A 177 -9.69 -12.81 -1.78
C ALA A 177 -10.37 -11.72 -2.63
N ILE A 178 -9.73 -11.26 -3.71
CA ILE A 178 -10.27 -10.26 -4.63
C ILE A 178 -11.39 -10.86 -5.49
N LEU A 179 -11.23 -12.11 -5.93
CA LEU A 179 -12.24 -12.82 -6.70
C LEU A 179 -13.53 -13.00 -5.88
N ILE A 180 -13.41 -13.42 -4.61
CA ILE A 180 -14.54 -13.46 -3.66
C ILE A 180 -15.13 -12.06 -3.42
N GLY A 181 -14.29 -11.04 -3.25
CA GLY A 181 -14.75 -9.66 -3.06
C GLY A 181 -15.54 -9.15 -4.27
N SER A 182 -15.14 -9.54 -5.48
CA SER A 182 -15.81 -9.19 -6.72
C SER A 182 -17.13 -9.95 -6.93
N LEU A 183 -17.18 -11.22 -6.50
CA LEU A 183 -18.38 -12.07 -6.41
C LEU A 183 -19.44 -11.41 -5.53
N ILE A 184 -19.07 -11.01 -4.31
CA ILE A 184 -19.98 -10.37 -3.34
C ILE A 184 -20.58 -9.06 -3.89
N ARG A 185 -19.80 -8.32 -4.68
CA ARG A 185 -20.23 -7.04 -5.29
C ARG A 185 -20.97 -7.23 -6.62
N TRP A 186 -21.11 -8.44 -7.14
CA TRP A 186 -21.63 -8.73 -8.49
C TRP A 186 -20.89 -7.94 -9.59
N ARG A 187 -19.56 -7.79 -9.43
CA ARG A 187 -18.70 -6.99 -10.33
C ARG A 187 -17.51 -7.79 -10.82
N PHE A 188 -17.77 -8.99 -11.35
CA PHE A 188 -16.74 -9.90 -11.88
C PHE A 188 -15.80 -9.25 -12.88
N TRP A 189 -16.33 -8.40 -13.75
CA TRP A 189 -15.55 -7.65 -14.75
C TRP A 189 -14.46 -6.76 -14.15
N HIS A 190 -14.57 -6.42 -12.86
CA HIS A 190 -13.62 -5.56 -12.16
C HIS A 190 -12.57 -6.35 -11.37
N ALA A 191 -12.73 -7.68 -11.23
CA ALA A 191 -11.80 -8.53 -10.49
C ALA A 191 -10.38 -8.46 -11.06
N CYS A 192 -10.23 -8.48 -12.39
CA CYS A 192 -8.93 -8.34 -13.05
C CYS A 192 -8.28 -6.97 -12.82
N SER A 193 -9.08 -5.90 -12.79
CA SER A 193 -8.58 -4.56 -12.50
C SER A 193 -8.18 -4.42 -11.04
N ASP A 194 -8.97 -4.95 -10.12
CA ASP A 194 -8.66 -4.93 -8.69
C ASP A 194 -7.42 -5.79 -8.37
N PHE A 195 -7.27 -6.94 -9.04
CA PHE A 195 -6.09 -7.79 -8.93
C PHE A 195 -4.82 -7.12 -9.49
N ALA A 196 -4.93 -6.46 -10.64
CA ALA A 196 -3.83 -5.66 -11.22
C ALA A 196 -3.35 -4.57 -10.25
N ILE A 197 -4.29 -3.87 -9.60
CA ILE A 197 -3.98 -2.85 -8.58
C ILE A 197 -3.25 -3.48 -7.39
N THR A 198 -3.69 -4.65 -6.94
CA THR A 198 -3.06 -5.35 -5.82
C THR A 198 -1.62 -5.77 -6.14
N LEU A 199 -1.35 -6.24 -7.37
CA LEU A 199 0.02 -6.54 -7.83
C LEU A 199 0.90 -5.30 -7.93
N VAL A 200 0.37 -4.19 -8.47
CA VAL A 200 1.09 -2.90 -8.51
C VAL A 200 1.40 -2.41 -7.10
N THR A 201 0.46 -2.55 -6.17
CA THR A 201 0.66 -2.17 -4.76
C THR A 201 1.76 -3.01 -4.11
N ALA A 202 1.73 -4.34 -4.33
CA ALA A 202 2.76 -5.24 -3.84
C ALA A 202 4.15 -4.91 -4.41
N GLY A 203 4.24 -4.56 -5.71
CA GLY A 203 5.47 -4.10 -6.33
C GLY A 203 5.99 -2.79 -5.72
N ILE A 204 5.16 -1.76 -5.62
CA ILE A 204 5.56 -0.47 -5.00
C ILE A 204 6.06 -0.68 -3.57
N PHE A 205 5.35 -1.49 -2.77
CA PHE A 205 5.74 -1.77 -1.39
C PHE A 205 7.04 -2.59 -1.29
N SER A 206 7.20 -3.61 -2.13
CA SER A 206 8.44 -4.40 -2.23
C SER A 206 9.63 -3.53 -2.62
N GLY A 207 9.45 -2.62 -3.59
CA GLY A 207 10.48 -1.66 -3.99
C GLY A 207 10.87 -0.68 -2.88
N TYR A 208 9.89 -0.19 -2.12
CA TYR A 208 10.16 0.63 -0.95
C TYR A 208 10.98 -0.14 0.09
N MET A 209 10.59 -1.38 0.42
CA MET A 209 11.32 -2.22 1.37
C MET A 209 12.75 -2.53 0.91
N LEU A 210 12.96 -2.74 -0.39
CA LEU A 210 14.29 -2.93 -0.96
C LEU A 210 15.18 -1.69 -0.83
N LEU A 211 14.61 -0.49 -1.05
CA LEU A 211 15.35 0.76 -0.88
C LEU A 211 15.70 1.02 0.59
N VAL A 212 14.76 0.74 1.49
CA VAL A 212 15.00 0.84 2.95
C VAL A 212 16.10 -0.13 3.38
N SER A 213 16.03 -1.41 2.98
CA SER A 213 17.05 -2.40 3.34
C SER A 213 18.44 -2.06 2.77
N ALA A 214 18.51 -1.56 1.54
CA ALA A 214 19.76 -1.08 0.93
C ALA A 214 20.35 0.12 1.68
N SER A 215 19.51 0.98 2.26
CA SER A 215 19.95 2.18 3.02
C SER A 215 20.37 1.89 4.46
N VAL A 216 19.88 0.80 5.07
CA VAL A 216 20.11 0.45 6.49
C VAL A 216 21.23 -0.58 6.66
N TRP A 217 21.48 -1.45 5.67
CA TRP A 217 22.52 -2.49 5.74
C TRP A 217 23.60 -2.34 4.66
N PRO A 218 24.63 -1.50 4.89
CA PRO A 218 25.85 -1.50 4.08
C PRO A 218 26.83 -2.63 4.44
N ALA A 219 26.56 -3.46 5.45
CA ALA A 219 27.60 -4.16 6.21
C ALA A 219 27.74 -5.69 5.99
N ASN A 220 27.25 -6.28 4.89
CA ASN A 220 27.54 -7.68 4.56
C ASN A 220 27.78 -7.87 3.05
N PRO A 221 29.03 -7.84 2.57
CA PRO A 221 29.36 -7.88 1.14
C PRO A 221 29.19 -9.25 0.47
N ASP A 222 29.33 -10.37 1.20
CA ASP A 222 29.78 -11.62 0.56
C ASP A 222 28.75 -12.77 0.43
N GLY A 223 27.44 -12.52 0.48
CA GLY A 223 26.47 -13.63 0.35
C GLY A 223 25.06 -13.33 -0.16
N GLN A 224 24.63 -12.08 -0.21
CA GLN A 224 23.21 -11.74 -0.46
C GLN A 224 22.90 -11.15 -1.84
N LEU A 225 23.89 -11.09 -2.75
CA LEU A 225 23.71 -10.44 -4.05
C LEU A 225 22.67 -11.16 -4.93
N PHE A 226 22.66 -12.50 -4.88
CA PHE A 226 21.68 -13.33 -5.57
C PHE A 226 20.26 -13.18 -4.99
N GLU A 227 20.12 -13.16 -3.66
CA GLU A 227 18.83 -12.92 -2.98
C GLU A 227 18.28 -11.52 -3.28
N ARG A 228 19.15 -10.49 -3.26
CA ARG A 228 18.79 -9.11 -3.65
C ARG A 228 18.32 -9.04 -5.10
N LEU A 229 19.00 -9.71 -6.03
CA LEU A 229 18.58 -9.79 -7.44
C LEU A 229 17.23 -10.50 -7.61
N GLN A 230 16.96 -11.57 -6.85
CA GLN A 230 15.66 -12.24 -6.87
C GLN A 230 14.53 -11.33 -6.38
N ILE A 231 14.76 -10.55 -5.33
CA ILE A 231 13.79 -9.59 -4.82
C ILE A 231 13.54 -8.47 -5.86
N VAL A 232 14.59 -7.94 -6.49
CA VAL A 232 14.46 -6.98 -7.61
C VAL A 232 13.64 -7.60 -8.75
N ALA A 233 13.94 -8.84 -9.13
CA ALA A 233 13.25 -9.55 -10.19
C ALA A 233 11.78 -9.78 -9.86
N ILE A 234 11.45 -10.20 -8.64
CA ILE A 234 10.06 -10.40 -8.20
C ILE A 234 9.31 -9.08 -8.13
N ASN A 235 9.93 -8.02 -7.62
CA ASN A 235 9.33 -6.70 -7.65
C ASN A 235 9.03 -6.27 -9.09
N PHE A 236 10.02 -6.36 -9.99
CA PHE A 236 9.85 -6.05 -11.40
C PHE A 236 8.74 -6.89 -12.05
N LEU A 237 8.69 -8.20 -11.78
CA LEU A 237 7.64 -9.09 -12.28
C LEU A 237 6.25 -8.73 -11.76
N LEU A 238 6.10 -8.43 -10.46
CA LEU A 238 4.83 -7.99 -9.87
C LEU A 238 4.35 -6.66 -10.50
N LEU A 239 5.28 -5.73 -10.71
CA LEU A 239 5.00 -4.41 -11.29
C LEU A 239 4.61 -4.53 -12.78
N VAL A 240 5.37 -5.30 -13.55
CA VAL A 240 5.10 -5.55 -14.98
C VAL A 240 3.82 -6.35 -15.17
N ALA A 241 3.59 -7.41 -14.39
CA ALA A 241 2.36 -8.19 -14.44
C ALA A 241 1.15 -7.34 -14.05
N GLY A 242 1.26 -6.52 -13.00
CA GLY A 242 0.23 -5.57 -12.59
C GLY A 242 -0.10 -4.55 -13.68
N ILE A 243 0.92 -3.93 -14.29
CA ILE A 243 0.73 -2.98 -15.39
C ILE A 243 0.13 -3.67 -16.63
N GLY A 244 0.60 -4.87 -16.96
CA GLY A 244 0.09 -5.67 -18.08
C GLY A 244 -1.39 -6.01 -17.92
N LEU A 245 -1.79 -6.49 -16.75
CA LEU A 245 -3.18 -6.79 -16.41
C LEU A 245 -4.06 -5.51 -16.37
N ALA A 246 -3.52 -4.39 -15.91
CA ALA A 246 -4.21 -3.09 -15.96
C ALA A 246 -4.47 -2.65 -17.42
N ARG A 247 -3.49 -2.84 -18.31
CA ARG A 247 -3.65 -2.54 -19.76
C ARG A 247 -4.63 -3.48 -20.45
N LEU A 248 -4.61 -4.77 -20.11
CA LEU A 248 -5.54 -5.75 -20.68
C LEU A 248 -6.98 -5.52 -20.21
N SER A 249 -7.19 -5.20 -18.93
CA SER A 249 -8.51 -4.90 -18.39
C SER A 249 -9.11 -3.63 -19.00
N THR A 250 -8.32 -2.56 -19.16
CA THR A 250 -8.76 -1.31 -19.81
C THR A 250 -9.10 -1.52 -21.29
N ARG A 251 -8.30 -2.30 -22.04
CA ARG A 251 -8.61 -2.68 -23.43
C ARG A 251 -9.92 -3.46 -23.54
N ARG A 252 -10.13 -4.48 -22.70
CA ARG A 252 -11.37 -5.28 -22.72
C ARG A 252 -12.62 -4.46 -22.39
N ILE A 253 -12.53 -3.55 -21.42
CA ILE A 253 -13.64 -2.65 -21.07
C ILE A 253 -13.93 -1.67 -22.22
N GLY A 254 -12.89 -1.18 -22.91
CA GLY A 254 -13.05 -0.31 -24.08
C GLY A 254 -13.74 -1.00 -25.26
N VAL A 255 -13.31 -2.22 -25.59
CA VAL A 255 -13.92 -3.03 -26.65
C VAL A 255 -15.36 -3.41 -26.31
N ALA A 256 -15.63 -3.81 -25.06
CA ALA A 256 -16.98 -4.15 -24.62
C ALA A 256 -17.94 -2.94 -24.65
N ARG A 257 -17.46 -1.72 -24.37
CA ARG A 257 -18.27 -0.50 -24.49
C ARG A 257 -18.50 -0.07 -25.94
N ALA A 258 -17.53 -0.28 -26.82
CA ALA A 258 -17.68 0.00 -28.25
C ALA A 258 -18.65 -0.97 -28.95
N ALA A 259 -18.83 -2.17 -28.39
CA ALA A 259 -19.74 -3.19 -28.90
C ALA A 259 -21.18 -3.11 -28.35
N MET A 260 -21.48 -2.21 -27.40
CA MET A 260 -22.85 -2.00 -26.92
C MET A 260 -23.56 -0.97 -27.80
N PRO A 261 -24.73 -1.30 -28.39
CA PRO A 261 -25.52 -0.33 -29.13
C PRO A 261 -25.93 0.81 -28.19
N THR A 262 -25.67 2.04 -28.62
CA THR A 262 -26.16 3.25 -27.96
C THR A 262 -27.68 3.30 -28.13
N ASN A 263 -28.39 2.86 -27.11
CA ASN A 263 -29.83 3.15 -26.93
C ASN A 263 -29.99 4.29 -25.93
#